data_AF-A0A7S2RUA9-F1
#
_entry.id   AF-A0A7S2RUA9-F1
#
_cell.length_a   1.000
_cell.length_b   1.000
_cell.length_c   1.000
_cell.angle_alpha   90.00
_cell.angle_beta   90.00
_cell.angle_gamma   90.00
#
_symmetry.space_group_name_H-M   'P 1'
#
loop_
_entity.id
_entity.type
_entity.pdbx_description
1 polymer ?
#
loop_
_entity_poly.entity_id
_entity_poly.type
_entity_poly.pdbx_seq_one_letter_code
_entity_poly.pdbx_strand_id
1 'polypeptide(L)'
;DGICCTFGEGKYTLYWGKEDEKEIKIFEGDGDYEYSAEHKFQTATPTLPPSMTPSISQSPSVSFLPSAQPSLSMSPTMTKVSLTLVIQFDEYPQHTSWSIYSANTTNTNYDDVLIRGDNYNSSFKNESVNETFDLLPNKNYVFSIIDFGGDGICCSQGEGKYTLYWGKEDEK
;
A
#
# COMPACT_ATOMS: atom_id res chain seq x y z
N ASP A 1 20.15 14.64 -15.61
CA ASP A 1 19.50 15.65 -16.48
C ASP A 1 17.97 15.54 -16.44
N GLY A 2 17.38 15.10 -15.32
CA GLY A 2 15.99 14.64 -15.29
C GLY A 2 15.93 13.13 -15.08
N ILE A 3 14.70 12.60 -14.98
CA ILE A 3 14.41 11.22 -14.54
C ILE A 3 14.89 10.16 -15.57
N CYS A 4 15.18 10.56 -16.81
CA CYS A 4 15.67 9.77 -17.95
C CYS A 4 16.43 10.75 -18.86
N CYS A 5 17.40 10.43 -19.74
CA CYS A 5 17.42 9.35 -20.72
C CYS A 5 18.84 9.04 -21.28
N THR A 6 19.90 9.36 -20.51
CA THR A 6 21.30 9.14 -20.95
C THR A 6 21.94 7.90 -20.29
N PHE A 7 21.42 7.45 -19.14
CA PHE A 7 21.95 6.34 -18.33
C PHE A 7 20.86 5.39 -17.79
N GLY A 8 19.64 5.44 -18.33
CA GLY A 8 18.54 4.58 -17.90
C GLY A 8 17.16 5.10 -18.28
N GLU A 9 16.15 4.23 -18.21
CA GLU A 9 14.75 4.50 -18.52
C GLU A 9 13.96 4.88 -17.26
N GLY A 10 14.21 6.05 -16.69
CA GLY A 10 13.35 6.49 -15.58
C GLY A 10 12.03 7.08 -16.07
N LYS A 11 10.96 6.68 -15.40
CA LYS A 11 9.61 7.23 -15.56
C LYS A 11 9.05 7.66 -14.20
N TYR A 12 8.09 8.57 -14.22
CA TYR A 12 7.23 8.87 -13.08
C TYR A 12 5.77 8.76 -13.51
N THR A 13 4.90 8.28 -12.64
CA THR A 13 3.46 8.29 -12.87
C THR A 13 2.79 8.98 -11.71
N LEU A 14 1.99 10.01 -12.03
CA LEU A 14 1.20 10.75 -11.06
C LEU A 14 -0.21 10.16 -11.04
N TYR A 15 -0.66 9.71 -9.88
CA TYR A 15 -2.03 9.26 -9.69
C TYR A 15 -2.79 10.32 -8.89
N TRP A 16 -3.89 10.82 -9.45
CA TRP A 16 -4.84 11.71 -8.79
C TRP A 16 -6.20 11.01 -8.81
N GLY A 17 -6.63 10.47 -7.68
CA GLY A 17 -7.92 9.80 -7.54
C GLY A 17 -9.06 10.79 -7.34
N LYS A 18 -10.19 10.56 -8.03
CA LYS A 18 -11.50 11.10 -7.64
C LYS A 18 -12.07 10.21 -6.53
N GLU A 19 -12.90 10.77 -5.64
CA GLU A 19 -13.57 10.04 -4.54
C GLU A 19 -14.35 8.78 -4.98
N ASP A 20 -14.56 8.59 -6.28
CA ASP A 20 -15.36 7.50 -6.85
C ASP A 20 -14.53 6.32 -7.44
N GLU A 21 -13.20 6.40 -7.51
CA GLU A 21 -12.35 5.25 -7.89
C GLU A 21 -12.00 4.43 -6.65
N LYS A 22 -12.59 3.23 -6.55
CA LYS A 22 -12.37 2.28 -5.45
C LYS A 22 -10.91 1.79 -5.31
N GLU A 23 -10.10 1.98 -6.35
CA GLU A 23 -8.71 1.56 -6.41
C GLU A 23 -7.82 2.74 -6.86
N ILE A 24 -6.94 3.21 -5.97
CA ILE A 24 -5.99 4.29 -6.31
C ILE A 24 -4.61 3.67 -6.49
N LYS A 25 -4.15 3.59 -7.74
CA LYS A 25 -2.80 3.09 -8.05
C LYS A 25 -1.74 3.96 -7.37
N ILE A 26 -0.75 3.32 -6.75
CA ILE A 26 0.36 3.98 -6.05
C ILE A 26 1.59 3.99 -6.95
N PHE A 27 1.99 2.83 -7.46
CA PHE A 27 3.07 2.67 -8.43
C PHE A 27 2.92 1.37 -9.21
N GLU A 28 3.68 1.27 -10.30
CA GLU A 28 3.78 0.11 -11.17
C GLU A 28 5.25 -0.08 -11.56
N GLY A 29 5.74 -1.30 -11.41
CA GLY A 29 7.04 -1.73 -11.91
C GLY A 29 6.86 -2.67 -13.10
N ASP A 30 7.63 -2.44 -14.15
CA ASP A 30 7.69 -3.27 -15.37
C ASP A 30 8.49 -4.56 -15.17
N GLY A 31 9.09 -4.75 -14.00
CA GLY A 31 9.84 -5.96 -13.67
C GLY A 31 11.30 -5.94 -14.11
N ASP A 32 11.76 -4.87 -14.76
CA ASP A 32 13.16 -4.69 -15.21
C ASP A 32 14.01 -4.14 -14.06
N TYR A 33 14.53 -5.06 -13.26
CA TYR A 33 15.49 -4.80 -12.19
C TYR A 33 16.42 -6.01 -12.09
N GLU A 34 17.63 -5.87 -11.56
CA GLU A 34 18.51 -7.04 -11.39
C GLU A 34 18.03 -7.89 -10.19
N TYR A 35 18.56 -7.60 -9.00
CA TYR A 35 18.25 -8.37 -7.79
C TYR A 35 17.02 -7.87 -7.04
N SER A 36 16.75 -6.55 -7.06
CA SER A 36 15.64 -5.98 -6.29
C SER A 36 15.20 -4.61 -6.77
N ALA A 37 13.95 -4.26 -6.51
CA ALA A 37 13.42 -2.91 -6.64
C ALA A 37 12.73 -2.48 -5.33
N GLU A 38 12.83 -1.18 -5.00
CA GLU A 38 12.22 -0.61 -3.80
C GLU A 38 11.40 0.65 -4.11
N HIS A 39 10.24 0.77 -3.46
CA HIS A 39 9.31 1.88 -3.63
C HIS A 39 8.83 2.40 -2.27
N LYS A 40 8.98 3.70 -2.03
CA LYS A 40 8.52 4.35 -0.80
C LYS A 40 7.14 4.95 -1.00
N PHE A 41 6.24 4.74 -0.03
CA PHE A 41 4.89 5.30 -0.08
C PHE A 41 4.39 5.65 1.33
N GLN A 42 3.36 6.50 1.39
CA GLN A 42 2.76 6.95 2.63
C GLN A 42 1.26 6.64 2.63
N THR A 43 0.76 6.04 3.70
CA THR A 43 -0.69 5.86 3.90
C THR A 43 -1.34 7.19 4.25
N ALA A 44 -2.46 7.50 3.59
CA ALA A 44 -3.21 8.73 3.85
C ALA A 44 -3.86 8.75 5.25
N THR A 45 -4.20 9.96 5.70
CA THR A 45 -5.03 10.19 6.89
C THR A 45 -6.45 9.70 6.61
N PRO A 46 -7.03 8.82 7.44
CA PRO A 46 -8.45 8.55 7.37
C PRO A 46 -9.18 9.84 7.73
N THR A 47 -9.74 10.52 6.73
CA THR A 47 -10.66 11.62 6.97
C THR A 47 -11.88 11.04 7.67
N LEU A 48 -12.11 11.47 8.91
CA LEU A 48 -13.41 11.28 9.53
C LEU A 48 -14.47 11.86 8.56
N PRO A 49 -15.56 11.14 8.29
CA PRO A 49 -16.62 11.70 7.47
C PRO A 49 -17.06 13.04 8.07
N PRO A 50 -17.31 14.09 7.25
CA PRO A 50 -17.80 15.35 7.77
C PRO A 50 -19.05 15.07 8.60
N SER A 51 -19.05 15.48 9.87
CA SER A 51 -20.20 15.36 10.75
C SER A 51 -21.32 16.24 10.18
N MET A 52 -22.20 15.67 9.35
CA MET A 52 -23.40 16.36 8.85
C MET A 52 -24.47 16.49 9.94
N THR A 53 -24.09 16.83 11.17
CA THR A 53 -25.03 17.29 12.19
C THR A 53 -24.86 18.79 12.35
N PRO A 54 -25.74 19.61 11.76
CA PRO A 54 -25.92 20.97 12.23
C PRO A 54 -26.49 20.91 13.66
N SER A 55 -25.65 21.05 14.68
CA SER A 55 -26.13 21.36 16.03
C SER A 55 -26.59 22.81 16.07
N ILE A 56 -27.82 23.05 15.61
CA ILE A 56 -28.54 24.27 15.97
C ILE A 56 -28.97 24.11 17.43
N SER A 57 -28.09 24.50 18.36
CA SER A 57 -28.47 24.75 19.74
C SER A 57 -29.12 26.13 19.82
N GLN A 58 -30.42 26.20 19.54
CA GLN A 58 -31.22 27.37 19.84
C GLN A 58 -32.20 27.03 20.97
N SER A 59 -31.68 26.99 22.21
CA SER A 59 -32.47 27.25 23.40
C SER A 59 -31.55 27.55 24.59
N PRO A 60 -31.65 28.72 25.25
CA PRO A 60 -31.04 28.89 26.57
C PRO A 60 -31.87 28.10 27.58
N SER A 61 -31.49 26.85 27.84
CA SER A 61 -32.04 26.11 28.99
C SER A 61 -31.23 26.51 30.23
N VAL A 62 -31.81 27.37 31.07
CA VAL A 62 -31.30 27.68 32.40
C VAL A 62 -31.53 26.44 33.27
N SER A 63 -30.55 25.53 33.35
CA SER A 63 -30.60 24.39 34.28
C SER A 63 -29.59 24.61 35.41
N PHE A 64 -30.10 24.69 36.64
CA PHE A 64 -29.31 24.84 37.87
C PHE A 64 -28.90 23.48 38.48
N LEU A 65 -28.79 22.41 37.68
CA LEU A 65 -28.37 21.10 38.18
C LEU A 65 -26.93 20.78 37.74
N PRO A 66 -26.04 20.34 38.66
CA PRO A 66 -24.70 19.91 38.28
C PRO A 66 -24.80 18.67 37.37
N SER A 67 -24.18 18.77 36.19
CA SER A 67 -24.06 17.67 35.23
C SER A 67 -23.13 16.60 35.78
N ALA A 68 -23.71 15.56 36.39
CA ALA A 68 -22.98 14.41 36.92
C ALA A 68 -22.99 13.27 35.90
N GLN A 69 -22.28 13.40 34.78
CA GLN A 69 -21.84 12.21 34.04
C GLN A 69 -20.64 12.52 33.13
N PRO A 70 -19.51 11.80 33.28
CA PRO A 70 -18.48 11.76 32.25
C PRO A 70 -19.08 11.18 30.97
N SER A 71 -18.98 11.91 29.85
CA SER A 71 -19.30 11.33 28.55
C SER A 71 -18.32 10.19 28.28
N LEU A 72 -18.83 8.97 28.10
CA LEU A 72 -18.04 7.85 27.62
C LEU A 72 -17.55 8.20 26.21
N SER A 73 -16.30 8.68 26.10
CA SER A 73 -15.62 8.83 24.81
C SER A 73 -15.43 7.43 24.25
N MET A 74 -15.97 7.15 23.05
CA MET A 74 -15.62 5.93 22.33
C MET A 74 -14.10 5.89 22.19
N SER A 75 -13.49 4.77 22.56
CA SER A 75 -12.07 4.53 22.29
C SER A 75 -11.80 4.76 20.80
N PRO A 76 -10.66 5.36 20.42
CA PRO A 76 -10.37 5.60 19.02
C PRO A 76 -10.38 4.27 18.25
N THR A 77 -11.29 4.15 17.28
CA THR A 77 -11.26 3.03 16.34
C THR A 77 -9.97 3.13 15.55
N MET A 78 -9.13 2.10 15.61
CA MET A 78 -7.91 2.04 14.81
C MET A 78 -8.31 1.78 13.35
N THR A 79 -8.54 2.84 12.60
CA THR A 79 -8.82 2.74 11.16
C THR A 79 -7.56 2.20 10.47
N LYS A 80 -7.71 1.17 9.65
CA LYS A 80 -6.64 0.65 8.79
C LYS A 80 -6.90 1.06 7.34
N VAL A 81 -5.85 1.07 6.53
CA VAL A 81 -5.93 1.30 5.08
C VAL A 81 -5.56 0.01 4.37
N SER A 82 -6.39 -0.46 3.45
CA SER A 82 -6.12 -1.66 2.68
C SER A 82 -5.25 -1.36 1.47
N LEU A 83 -4.29 -2.23 1.23
CA LEU A 83 -3.34 -2.18 0.14
C LEU A 83 -3.36 -3.51 -0.59
N THR A 84 -3.39 -3.46 -1.92
CA THR A 84 -3.31 -4.64 -2.78
C THR A 84 -2.06 -4.58 -3.64
N LEU A 85 -1.32 -5.68 -3.64
CA LEU A 85 -0.20 -5.96 -4.53
C LEU A 85 -0.65 -6.97 -5.58
N VAL A 86 -0.48 -6.62 -6.84
CA VAL A 86 -0.69 -7.54 -7.97
C VAL A 86 0.66 -7.84 -8.58
N ILE A 87 1.00 -9.12 -8.69
CA ILE A 87 2.23 -9.59 -9.33
C ILE A 87 1.83 -10.49 -10.49
N GLN A 88 2.27 -10.14 -11.69
CA GLN A 88 2.36 -11.05 -12.81
C GLN A 88 3.76 -11.64 -12.79
N PHE A 89 3.88 -12.96 -12.67
CA PHE A 89 5.18 -13.63 -12.68
C PHE A 89 5.68 -13.85 -14.10
N ASP A 90 6.99 -14.08 -14.17
CA ASP A 90 7.70 -14.57 -15.33
C ASP A 90 7.73 -16.11 -15.34
N GLU A 91 8.72 -16.70 -16.02
CA GLU A 91 8.92 -18.14 -16.03
C GLU A 91 9.49 -18.74 -14.74
N TYR A 92 9.97 -17.91 -13.80
CA TYR A 92 10.66 -18.33 -12.57
C TYR A 92 10.06 -17.71 -11.29
N PRO A 93 8.74 -17.90 -11.02
CA PRO A 93 8.08 -17.33 -9.84
C PRO A 93 8.76 -17.68 -8.50
N GLN A 94 9.45 -18.82 -8.42
CA GLN A 94 10.18 -19.26 -7.22
C GLN A 94 11.39 -18.40 -6.86
N HIS A 95 11.83 -17.51 -7.75
CA HIS A 95 12.87 -16.52 -7.43
C HIS A 95 12.28 -15.23 -6.87
N THR A 96 10.98 -15.01 -7.03
CA THR A 96 10.32 -13.78 -6.58
C THR A 96 9.96 -13.84 -5.11
N SER A 97 10.36 -12.82 -4.36
CA SER A 97 9.83 -12.53 -3.03
C SER A 97 9.61 -11.04 -2.84
N TRP A 98 8.77 -10.65 -1.89
CA TRP A 98 8.53 -9.24 -1.58
C TRP A 98 8.30 -9.03 -0.10
N SER A 99 8.49 -7.79 0.34
CA SER A 99 8.26 -7.36 1.72
C SER A 99 7.81 -5.91 1.81
N ILE A 100 7.10 -5.61 2.90
CA ILE A 100 6.76 -4.24 3.29
C ILE A 100 7.21 -4.00 4.71
N TYR A 101 7.94 -2.90 4.92
CA TYR A 101 8.47 -2.49 6.21
C TYR A 101 8.29 -0.99 6.44
N SER A 102 8.37 -0.56 7.71
CA SER A 102 8.24 0.86 8.08
C SER A 102 9.47 1.65 7.59
N ALA A 103 9.27 2.80 6.95
CA ALA A 103 10.38 3.64 6.46
C ALA A 103 11.06 4.48 7.57
N ASN A 104 10.56 4.42 8.82
CA ASN A 104 11.19 5.12 9.96
C ASN A 104 12.36 4.35 10.56
N THR A 105 12.55 3.08 10.19
CA THR A 105 13.66 2.26 10.65
C THR A 105 14.77 2.34 9.61
N THR A 106 15.91 2.92 10.01
CA THR A 106 17.13 2.96 9.20
C THR A 106 17.84 1.59 9.15
N ASN A 107 17.27 0.58 9.78
CA ASN A 107 17.78 -0.78 9.81
C ASN A 107 16.88 -1.66 8.96
N THR A 108 17.43 -2.21 7.88
CA THR A 108 16.82 -3.26 7.06
C THR A 108 16.86 -4.63 7.77
N ASN A 109 16.72 -4.64 9.10
CA ASN A 109 16.69 -5.89 9.86
C ASN A 109 15.33 -6.57 9.66
N TYR A 110 15.34 -7.90 9.60
CA TYR A 110 14.15 -8.73 9.37
C TYR A 110 13.03 -8.49 10.40
N ASP A 111 13.38 -8.00 11.60
CA ASP A 111 12.44 -7.69 12.68
C ASP A 111 11.53 -6.48 12.39
N ASP A 112 11.86 -5.65 11.39
CA ASP A 112 11.07 -4.48 10.99
C ASP A 112 10.11 -4.77 9.81
N VAL A 113 10.13 -6.01 9.29
CA VAL A 113 9.24 -6.47 8.22
C VAL A 113 7.84 -6.68 8.78
N LEU A 114 6.87 -5.98 8.20
CA LEU A 114 5.48 -6.06 8.62
C LEU A 114 4.75 -7.20 7.90
N ILE A 115 5.02 -7.35 6.59
CA ILE A 115 4.31 -8.26 5.70
C ILE A 115 5.30 -8.72 4.63
N ARG A 116 5.21 -10.00 4.22
CA ARG A 116 6.05 -10.58 3.17
C ARG A 116 5.32 -11.67 2.40
N GLY A 117 5.79 -11.95 1.18
CA GLY A 117 5.40 -13.11 0.38
C GLY A 117 6.60 -13.70 -0.36
N ASP A 118 6.77 -15.02 -0.25
CA ASP A 118 7.97 -15.75 -0.73
C ASP A 118 7.69 -17.21 -1.16
N ASN A 119 6.41 -17.63 -1.28
CA ASN A 119 6.03 -19.03 -1.49
C ASN A 119 5.40 -19.32 -2.87
N TYR A 120 5.99 -18.76 -3.93
CA TYR A 120 5.49 -18.94 -5.30
C TYR A 120 6.22 -20.10 -5.99
N ASN A 121 5.55 -21.24 -6.16
CA ASN A 121 6.16 -22.39 -6.85
C ASN A 121 5.98 -22.30 -8.37
N SER A 122 6.57 -23.23 -9.13
CA SER A 122 6.53 -23.25 -10.60
C SER A 122 5.13 -23.29 -11.22
N SER A 123 4.07 -23.63 -10.46
CA SER A 123 2.69 -23.56 -10.93
C SER A 123 2.22 -22.13 -11.22
N PHE A 124 2.88 -21.12 -10.67
CA PHE A 124 2.59 -19.71 -10.90
C PHE A 124 3.32 -19.12 -12.12
N LYS A 125 4.02 -19.95 -12.90
CA LYS A 125 4.74 -19.52 -14.11
C LYS A 125 3.77 -18.81 -15.06
N ASN A 126 4.10 -17.56 -15.42
CA ASN A 126 3.26 -16.69 -16.24
C ASN A 126 1.83 -16.46 -15.70
N GLU A 127 1.59 -16.70 -14.42
CA GLU A 127 0.31 -16.42 -13.75
C GLU A 127 0.37 -15.11 -12.96
N SER A 128 -0.81 -14.61 -12.56
CA SER A 128 -0.95 -13.45 -11.69
C SER A 128 -1.44 -13.84 -10.31
N VAL A 129 -0.98 -13.12 -9.28
CA VAL A 129 -1.48 -13.21 -7.90
C VAL A 129 -1.82 -11.83 -7.35
N ASN A 130 -2.83 -11.81 -6.48
CA ASN A 130 -3.29 -10.61 -5.79
C ASN A 130 -3.15 -10.83 -4.28
N GLU A 131 -2.37 -9.97 -3.62
CA GLU A 131 -2.08 -10.03 -2.20
C GLU A 131 -2.65 -8.76 -1.55
N THR A 132 -3.66 -8.92 -0.68
CA THR A 132 -4.33 -7.78 -0.03
C THR A 132 -4.10 -7.79 1.47
N PHE A 133 -3.74 -6.64 2.03
CA PHE A 133 -3.42 -6.51 3.44
C PHE A 133 -3.70 -5.10 3.99
N ASP A 134 -3.77 -4.99 5.32
CA ASP A 134 -4.13 -3.76 6.00
C ASP A 134 -2.92 -3.11 6.68
N LEU A 135 -2.68 -1.83 6.38
CA LEU A 135 -1.64 -1.00 6.99
C LEU A 135 -2.22 0.02 7.96
N LEU A 136 -1.37 0.48 8.89
CA LEU A 136 -1.71 1.60 9.76
C LEU A 136 -1.65 2.91 8.96
N PRO A 137 -2.64 3.81 9.10
CA PRO A 137 -2.65 5.10 8.45
C PRO A 137 -1.58 6.03 9.01
N ASN A 138 -1.27 7.11 8.28
CA ASN A 138 -0.30 8.13 8.66
C ASN A 138 1.11 7.59 8.95
N LYS A 139 1.52 6.54 8.24
CA LYS A 139 2.86 5.96 8.30
C LYS A 139 3.50 5.94 6.93
N ASN A 140 4.83 5.93 6.94
CA ASN A 140 5.67 5.76 5.76
C ASN A 140 6.11 4.30 5.69
N TYR A 141 6.00 3.71 4.51
CA TYR A 141 6.36 2.33 4.24
C TYR A 141 7.30 2.24 3.04
N VAL A 142 8.04 1.14 2.99
CA VAL A 142 8.82 0.73 1.83
C VAL A 142 8.30 -0.61 1.37
N PHE A 143 7.98 -0.72 0.08
CA PHE A 143 7.79 -1.98 -0.61
C PHE A 143 9.11 -2.38 -1.26
N SER A 144 9.55 -3.62 -1.05
CA SER A 144 10.71 -4.21 -1.70
C SER A 144 10.28 -5.50 -2.38
N ILE A 145 10.66 -5.67 -3.64
CA ILE A 145 10.54 -6.93 -4.39
C ILE A 145 11.95 -7.39 -4.77
N ILE A 146 12.18 -8.69 -4.65
CA ILE A 146 13.47 -9.34 -4.82
C ILE A 146 13.29 -10.47 -5.84
N ASP A 147 14.25 -10.57 -6.74
CA ASP A 147 14.44 -11.71 -7.61
C ASP A 147 15.78 -12.39 -7.28
N PHE A 148 15.74 -13.64 -6.81
CA PHE A 148 16.93 -14.40 -6.45
C PHE A 148 17.73 -14.91 -7.67
N GLY A 149 17.15 -14.86 -8.87
CA GLY A 149 17.84 -15.13 -10.14
C GLY A 149 18.78 -13.98 -10.54
N GLY A 150 18.45 -12.75 -10.12
CA GLY A 150 19.22 -11.54 -10.37
C GLY A 150 18.99 -10.93 -11.76
N ASP A 151 18.02 -11.44 -12.51
CA ASP A 151 17.62 -10.96 -13.84
C ASP A 151 16.27 -10.23 -13.84
N GLY A 152 15.71 -10.01 -12.65
CA GLY A 152 14.40 -9.42 -12.47
C GLY A 152 13.31 -10.42 -12.76
N ILE A 153 12.08 -9.91 -12.89
CA ILE A 153 10.93 -10.75 -13.24
C ILE A 153 10.46 -10.44 -14.66
N CYS A 154 11.32 -9.90 -15.53
CA CYS A 154 10.89 -9.51 -16.87
C CYS A 154 11.84 -9.87 -18.00
N CYS A 155 11.21 -9.72 -19.15
CA CYS A 155 11.68 -9.37 -20.46
C CYS A 155 12.09 -10.57 -21.29
N SER A 156 13.20 -11.23 -20.96
CA SER A 156 13.66 -12.38 -21.77
C SER A 156 13.00 -13.70 -21.35
N GLN A 157 12.63 -13.81 -20.07
CA GLN A 157 12.10 -15.02 -19.45
C GLN A 157 10.63 -14.86 -19.06
N GLY A 158 9.87 -14.04 -19.79
CA GLY A 158 8.47 -13.74 -19.48
C GLY A 158 8.23 -12.27 -19.19
N GLU A 159 6.98 -11.85 -19.24
CA GLU A 159 6.56 -10.44 -19.10
C GLU A 159 6.01 -10.17 -17.70
N GLY A 160 6.79 -10.53 -16.69
CA GLY A 160 6.40 -10.29 -15.30
C GLY A 160 6.51 -8.81 -14.93
N LYS A 161 5.62 -8.38 -14.04
CA LYS A 161 5.44 -6.99 -13.62
C LYS A 161 4.65 -6.94 -12.32
N TYR A 162 4.67 -5.80 -11.64
CA TYR A 162 3.94 -5.64 -10.38
C TYR A 162 3.27 -4.28 -10.26
N THR A 163 2.12 -4.25 -9.60
CA THR A 163 1.35 -3.02 -9.34
C THR A 163 0.93 -2.98 -7.88
N LEU A 164 1.03 -1.79 -7.27
CA LEU A 164 0.54 -1.55 -5.93
C LEU A 164 -0.57 -0.50 -5.96
N TYR A 165 -1.71 -0.77 -5.32
CA TYR A 165 -2.84 0.17 -5.26
C TYR A 165 -3.56 0.13 -3.91
N TRP A 166 -4.16 1.25 -3.51
CA TRP A 166 -5.05 1.34 -2.35
C TRP A 166 -6.39 0.69 -2.65
N GLY A 167 -6.89 -0.15 -1.74
CA GLY A 167 -8.19 -0.81 -1.89
C GLY A 167 -8.15 -2.28 -1.48
N LYS A 168 -9.29 -2.95 -1.64
CA LYS A 168 -9.38 -4.41 -1.74
C LYS A 168 -10.00 -4.68 -3.10
N GLU A 169 -9.53 -5.70 -3.81
CA GLU A 169 -10.30 -6.22 -4.95
C GLU A 169 -11.69 -6.59 -4.42
N ASP A 170 -12.75 -6.07 -5.07
CA ASP A 170 -14.13 -6.36 -4.66
C ASP A 170 -14.31 -7.91 -4.70
N GLU A 171 -14.58 -8.55 -3.56
CA GLU A 171 -15.11 -9.93 -3.54
C GLU A 171 -16.38 -9.93 -4.38
N LYS A 172 -16.29 -10.49 -5.59
CA LYS A 172 -17.41 -10.60 -6.53
C LYS A 172 -18.31 -11.77 -6.20
#